data_AF-A0AAN9YJ63-F1
#
_entry.id   AF-A0AAN9YJ63-F1
#
_cell.length_a   1.000
_cell.length_b   1.000
_cell.length_c   1.000
_cell.angle_alpha   90.00
_cell.angle_beta   90.00
_cell.angle_gamma   90.00
#
_symmetry.space_group_name_H-M   'P 1'
#
loop_
_entity.id
_entity.type
_entity.pdbx_description
1 polymer ?
#
loop_
_entity_poly.entity_id
_entity_poly.type
_entity_poly.pdbx_seq_one_letter_code
_entity_poly.pdbx_strand_id
1 'polypeptide(L)' 'MKPRKCPYFGCTERKAEKRDMDRHVLSSHQKWAREHGYDTEKFICKICGKDFTRKDNRKKHMDVKHKGVVNADRAS' A
#
# COMPACT_ATOMS: atom_id res chain seq x y z
N MET A 1 -4.94 5.07 19.94
CA MET A 1 -5.49 5.04 18.57
C MET A 1 -6.78 4.24 18.56
N LYS A 2 -7.82 4.65 17.82
CA LYS A 2 -9.08 3.90 17.72
C LYS A 2 -8.94 2.84 16.63
N PRO A 3 -9.02 1.53 16.95
CA PRO A 3 -8.83 0.47 15.97
C PRO A 3 -9.94 0.50 14.91
N ARG A 4 -9.55 0.39 13.64
CA ARG A 4 -10.44 0.27 12.49
C ARG A 4 -10.91 -1.16 12.37
N LYS A 5 -12.21 -1.36 12.17
CA LYS A 5 -12.85 -2.66 11.96
C LYS A 5 -12.87 -2.98 10.48
N CYS A 6 -12.77 -4.26 10.14
CA CYS A 6 -12.95 -4.69 8.76
C CYS A 6 -14.38 -4.36 8.28
N PRO A 7 -14.54 -3.77 7.09
CA PRO A 7 -15.85 -3.49 6.50
C PRO A 7 -16.51 -4.71 5.84
N TYR A 8 -15.80 -5.83 5.68
CA TYR A 8 -16.36 -7.06 5.13
C TYR A 8 -17.34 -7.71 6.12
N PHE A 9 -18.55 -8.05 5.64
CA PHE A 9 -19.58 -8.67 6.47
C PHE A 9 -19.12 -10.03 7.01
N GLY A 10 -19.18 -10.21 8.33
CA GLY A 10 -18.72 -11.41 9.02
C GLY A 10 -17.23 -11.47 9.34
N CYS A 11 -16.44 -10.45 9.00
CA CYS A 11 -15.04 -10.35 9.42
C CYS A 11 -14.90 -9.57 10.74
N THR A 12 -14.20 -10.16 11.71
CA THR A 12 -13.97 -9.57 13.04
C THR A 12 -12.60 -8.89 13.16
N GLU A 13 -11.79 -8.88 12.11
CA GLU A 13 -10.45 -8.32 12.13
C GLU A 13 -10.44 -6.82 12.42
N ARG A 14 -9.44 -6.41 13.20
CA ARG A 14 -9.22 -5.02 13.59
C ARG A 14 -7.77 -4.66 13.38
N LYS A 15 -7.50 -3.47 12.82
CA LYS A 15 -6.14 -2.94 12.64
C LYS A 15 -6.04 -1.54 13.22
N ALA A 16 -4.83 -1.17 13.65
CA ALA A 16 -4.56 0.15 14.22
C ALA A 16 -4.69 1.27 13.17
N GLU A 17 -4.32 1.00 11.92
CA GLU A 17 -4.30 1.99 10.84
C GLU A 17 -5.12 1.57 9.62
N LYS A 18 -5.53 2.55 8.79
CA LYS A 18 -6.30 2.30 7.56
C LYS A 18 -5.51 1.45 6.56
N ARG A 19 -4.25 1.81 6.32
CA ARG A 19 -3.36 1.07 5.39
C ARG A 19 -3.25 -0.42 5.69
N ASP A 20 -3.28 -0.78 6.97
CA ASP A 20 -3.17 -2.17 7.40
C ASP A 20 -4.52 -2.89 7.25
N MET A 21 -5.63 -2.16 7.42
CA MET A 21 -6.96 -2.68 7.11
C MET A 21 -7.15 -2.90 5.61
N ASP A 22 -6.73 -1.95 4.77
CA ASP A 22 -6.83 -2.06 3.32
C ASP A 22 -6.02 -3.26 2.81
N ARG A 23 -4.82 -3.50 3.37
CA ARG A 23 -4.02 -4.70 3.07
C ARG A 23 -4.69 -5.99 3.54
N HIS A 24 -5.29 -6.00 4.73
CA HIS A 24 -6.05 -7.13 5.21
C HIS A 24 -7.20 -7.46 4.25
N VAL A 25 -7.98 -6.46 3.86
CA VAL A 25 -9.08 -6.62 2.91
C VAL A 25 -8.58 -7.17 1.57
N LEU A 26 -7.50 -6.62 1.02
CA LEU A 26 -6.92 -7.08 -0.25
C LEU A 26 -6.47 -8.55 -0.20
N SER A 27 -5.87 -8.99 0.90
CA SER A 27 -5.32 -10.35 1.04
C SER A 27 -6.35 -11.38 1.51
N SER A 28 -7.23 -11.01 2.43
CA SER A 28 -8.19 -11.93 3.07
C SER A 28 -9.55 -11.93 2.37
N HIS A 29 -9.88 -10.86 1.65
CA HIS A 29 -11.16 -10.68 0.95
C HIS A 29 -10.93 -10.25 -0.50
N GLN A 30 -9.98 -10.90 -1.21
CA GLN A 30 -9.51 -10.48 -2.54
C GLN A 30 -10.62 -10.20 -3.57
N LYS A 31 -11.67 -11.03 -3.63
CA LYS A 31 -12.80 -10.79 -4.56
C LYS A 31 -13.52 -9.49 -4.21
N TRP A 32 -13.94 -9.37 -2.95
CA TRP A 32 -14.62 -8.19 -2.43
C TRP A 32 -13.77 -6.92 -2.54
N ALA A 33 -12.47 -7.05 -2.29
CA ALA A 33 -11.48 -5.97 -2.41
C ALA A 33 -11.48 -5.35 -3.82
N ARG A 34 -11.51 -6.17 -4.86
CA ARG A 34 -11.54 -5.72 -6.27
C ARG A 34 -12.84 -5.01 -6.62
N GLU A 35 -13.97 -5.47 -6.08
CA GLU A 35 -15.28 -4.87 -6.32
C GLU A 35 -15.48 -3.55 -5.54
N HIS A 36 -14.80 -3.38 -4.41
CA HIS A 36 -14.98 -2.25 -3.50
C HIS A 36 -13.80 -1.26 -3.51
N GLY A 37 -12.94 -1.33 -4.52
CA GLY A 37 -11.87 -0.34 -4.73
C GLY A 37 -10.72 -0.39 -3.71
N TYR A 38 -10.50 -1.54 -3.07
CA TYR A 38 -9.31 -1.77 -2.25
C TYR A 38 -8.15 -2.14 -3.16
N ASP A 39 -7.62 -1.16 -3.88
CA ASP A 39 -6.39 -1.29 -4.66
C ASP A 39 -5.21 -0.80 -3.84
N THR A 40 -4.14 -1.62 -3.77
CA THR A 40 -2.85 -1.08 -3.34
C THR A 40 -2.22 -0.44 -4.55
N GLU A 41 -2.31 0.89 -4.62
CA GLU A 41 -1.58 1.66 -5.62
C GLU A 41 -0.13 1.15 -5.66
N LYS A 42 0.24 0.52 -6.79
CA LYS A 42 1.55 -0.09 -6.90
C LYS A 42 2.60 1.01 -6.89
N PHE A 43 3.46 1.00 -5.90
CA PHE A 43 4.57 1.95 -5.81
C PHE A 43 5.71 1.46 -6.70
N ILE A 44 5.60 1.71 -8.00
CA ILE A 44 6.59 1.25 -8.97
C ILE A 44 7.84 2.13 -8.91
N CYS A 45 9.02 1.50 -8.93
CA CYS A 45 10.28 2.17 -9.15
C CYS A 45 10.40 2.56 -10.63
N LYS A 46 10.48 3.86 -10.92
CA LYS A 46 10.60 4.36 -12.31
C LYS A 46 11.96 4.02 -12.98
N ILE A 47 12.95 3.60 -12.20
CA ILE A 47 14.30 3.32 -12.70
C ILE A 47 14.44 1.85 -13.14
N CYS A 48 14.01 0.91 -12.29
CA CYS A 48 14.14 -0.53 -12.56
C CYS A 48 12.80 -1.25 -12.79
N GLY A 49 11.67 -0.53 -12.75
CA GLY A 49 10.34 -1.10 -12.97
C GLY A 49 9.81 -1.97 -11.82
N LYS A 50 10.58 -2.15 -10.74
CA LYS A 50 10.18 -3.00 -9.61
C LYS A 50 8.97 -2.42 -8.88
N ASP A 51 7.92 -3.22 -8.71
CA ASP A 51 6.74 -2.81 -7.94
C ASP A 51 6.91 -3.07 -6.44
N PHE A 52 6.28 -2.21 -5.65
CA PHE A 52 6.27 -2.31 -4.21
C PHE A 52 4.85 -2.08 -3.70
N THR A 53 4.46 -2.83 -2.68
CA THR A 53 3.16 -2.69 -2.01
C THR A 53 3.09 -1.51 -1.03
N ARG A 54 4.21 -0.81 -0.81
CA ARG A 54 4.32 0.32 0.13
C ARG A 54 5.26 1.42 -0.38
N LYS A 55 4.85 2.68 -0.19
CA LYS A 55 5.65 3.88 -0.55
C LYS A 55 7.00 3.92 0.16
N ASP A 56 7.03 3.58 1.45
CA ASP A 56 8.26 3.60 2.24
C ASP A 56 9.26 2.52 1.81
N ASN A 57 8.77 1.34 1.38
CA ASN A 57 9.61 0.30 0.81
C ASN A 57 10.22 0.76 -0.52
N ARG A 58 9.43 1.39 -1.40
CA ARG A 58 9.97 2.01 -2.62
C ARG A 58 11.01 3.08 -2.29
N LYS A 59 10.76 3.95 -1.30
CA LYS A 59 11.72 4.99 -0.89
C LYS A 59 13.04 4.40 -0.39
N LYS A 60 12.99 3.39 0.49
CA LYS A 60 14.18 2.66 0.94
C LYS A 60 14.89 1.96 -0.23
N HIS A 61 14.14 1.38 -1.15
CA HIS A 61 14.71 0.80 -2.36
C HIS A 61 15.44 1.85 -3.20
N MET A 62 14.86 3.03 -3.40
CA MET A 62 15.54 4.14 -4.10
C MET A 62 16.82 4.56 -3.39
N ASP A 63 16.79 4.68 -2.06
CA ASP A 63 17.98 5.05 -1.27
C ASP A 63 19.11 4.02 -1.35
N VAL A 64 18.77 2.73 -1.29
CA VAL A 64 19.78 1.65 -1.24
C VAL A 64 20.24 1.23 -2.65
N LYS A 65 19.35 1.23 -3.65
CA LYS A 65 19.62 0.71 -4.99
C LYS A 65 19.82 1.79 -6.05
N HIS A 66 19.34 3.00 -5.80
CA HIS A 66 19.37 4.12 -6.75
C HIS A 66 19.82 5.42 -6.07
N LYS A 67 20.74 5.30 -5.09
CA LYS A 67 21.22 6.40 -4.26
C LYS A 67 21.68 7.57 -5.12
N GLY A 68 21.15 8.77 -4.86
CA GLY A 68 21.45 9.98 -5.65
C GLY A 68 20.46 10.30 -6.78
N VAL A 69 19.52 9.42 -7.09
CA VAL A 69 18.43 9.74 -8.03
C VAL A 69 17.27 10.36 -7.27
N VAL A 70 17.31 11.69 -7.14
CA VAL A 70 16.17 12.48 -6.65
C VAL A 70 15.02 12.32 -7.63
N ASN A 71 13.98 11.58 -7.23
CA ASN A 71 12.70 11.67 -7.92
C ASN A 71 12.12 13.04 -7.55
N ALA A 72 12.34 14.03 -8.42
CA ALA A 72 11.57 15.26 -8.47
C ALA A 72 10.14 14.89 -8.86
N ASP A 73 9.31 14.60 -7.86
CA ASP A 73 7.88 14.43 -8.03
C ASP A 73 7.18 15.50 -7.20
N ARG A 74 6.94 16.61 -7.90
CA ARG A 74 5.82 17.55 -7.72
C ARG A 74 5.96 18.59 -6.60
N ALA A 75 6.64 19.69 -6.92
CA ALA A 75 6.13 21.01 -6.57
C ALA A 75 4.92 21.29 -7.49
N SER A 76 3.76 21.55 -6.89
CA SER A 76 2.62 22.24 -7.50
C SER A 76 2.29 23.40 -6.58
#